data_AF-A0A7W8ERJ9-F1
#
_entry.id   AF-A0A7W8ERJ9-F1
#
_cell.length_a   1.000
_cell.length_b   1.000
_cell.length_c   1.000
_cell.angle_alpha   90.00
_cell.angle_beta   90.00
_cell.angle_gamma   90.00
#
_symmetry.space_group_name_H-M   'P 1'
#
loop_
_entity.id
_entity.type
_entity.pdbx_description
1 polymer ?
#
loop_
_entity_poly.entity_id
_entity_poly.type
_entity_poly.pdbx_seq_one_letter_code
_entity_poly.pdbx_strand_id
1 'polypeptide(L)'
;MTKQNTSTKEQLIAFVANEIDNVPYSFDNALWACLSQKAYCDALGISKATLRRYISKPPFVRDTVTINKEPVTLVRTGEQVETPRITAKRMAKTWRSILGRNETPKDFGCLVGLAQTWPEGYQNEILRTVLKNWPDFMAGVDCAVIDEQIDGLDTKKMQFKYPHLPTILRFSDTAFELFMMAKQADAADFSLI
;
A
#
# COMPACT_ATOMS: atom_id res chain seq x y z
N MET A 1 4.06 12.78 -48.45
CA MET A 1 4.19 11.97 -47.22
C MET A 1 4.12 12.91 -46.02
N THR A 2 2.92 13.11 -45.48
CA THR A 2 2.69 13.96 -44.31
C THR A 2 3.14 13.18 -43.07
N LYS A 3 4.26 13.57 -42.46
CA LYS A 3 4.65 13.04 -41.14
C LYS A 3 3.58 13.49 -40.15
N GLN A 4 2.67 12.59 -39.76
CA GLN A 4 1.79 12.85 -38.64
C GLN A 4 2.66 13.09 -37.41
N ASN A 5 2.61 14.32 -36.90
CA ASN A 5 3.35 14.74 -35.73
C ASN A 5 2.59 14.23 -34.49
N THR A 6 2.64 12.92 -34.29
CA THR A 6 1.99 12.22 -33.17
C THR A 6 2.52 12.78 -31.86
N SER A 7 1.62 13.11 -30.92
CA SER A 7 2.02 13.70 -29.64
C SER A 7 2.97 12.76 -28.91
N THR A 8 3.99 13.30 -28.23
CA THR A 8 4.89 12.50 -27.36
C THR A 8 4.12 11.62 -26.38
N LYS A 9 2.93 12.06 -25.94
CA LYS A 9 2.06 11.26 -25.07
C LYS A 9 1.53 10.01 -25.78
N GLU A 10 1.09 10.15 -27.02
CA GLU A 10 0.58 9.05 -27.84
C GLU A 10 1.70 8.07 -28.21
N GLN A 11 2.90 8.59 -28.51
CA GLN A 11 4.09 7.76 -28.71
C GLN A 11 4.43 6.93 -27.47
N LEU A 12 4.37 7.53 -26.27
CA LEU A 12 4.59 6.81 -25.02
C LEU A 12 3.51 5.75 -24.74
N ILE A 13 2.24 6.03 -25.07
CA ILE A 13 1.14 5.05 -24.95
C ILE A 13 1.40 3.84 -25.86
N ALA A 14 1.70 4.09 -27.14
CA ALA A 14 1.98 3.04 -28.11
C ALA A 14 3.22 2.23 -27.71
N PHE A 15 4.27 2.90 -27.22
CA PHE A 15 5.48 2.25 -26.73
C PHE A 15 5.19 1.33 -25.54
N VAL A 16 4.47 1.81 -24.52
CA VAL A 16 4.12 0.99 -23.34
C VAL A 16 3.26 -0.22 -23.73
N ALA A 17 2.29 -0.05 -24.64
CA ALA A 17 1.48 -1.17 -25.12
C ALA A 17 2.34 -2.22 -25.83
N ASN A 18 3.21 -1.78 -26.74
CA ASN A 18 4.13 -2.67 -27.45
C ASN A 18 5.07 -3.42 -26.49
N GLU A 19 5.59 -2.77 -25.45
CA GLU A 19 6.45 -3.43 -24.46
C GLU A 19 5.69 -4.48 -23.65
N ILE A 20 4.42 -4.21 -23.28
CA ILE A 20 3.56 -5.19 -22.61
C ILE A 20 3.30 -6.40 -23.52
N ASP A 21 3.05 -6.18 -24.80
CA ASP A 21 2.73 -7.27 -25.74
C ASP A 21 3.95 -8.17 -26.04
N ASN A 22 5.15 -7.59 -26.09
CA ASN A 22 6.38 -8.33 -26.42
C ASN A 22 7.07 -8.94 -25.20
N VAL A 23 7.14 -8.23 -24.07
CA VAL A 23 7.83 -8.66 -22.85
C VAL A 23 7.01 -8.29 -21.61
N PRO A 24 5.85 -8.96 -21.40
CA PRO A 24 4.96 -8.65 -20.29
C PRO A 24 5.62 -8.97 -18.96
N TYR A 25 5.56 -8.02 -18.02
CA TYR A 25 5.93 -8.27 -16.62
C TYR A 25 4.68 -8.39 -15.75
N SER A 26 4.49 -9.55 -15.12
CA SER A 26 3.38 -9.79 -14.20
C SER A 26 3.70 -9.21 -12.81
N PHE A 27 2.86 -8.29 -12.35
CA PHE A 27 2.98 -7.69 -11.01
C PHE A 27 1.64 -7.16 -10.50
N ASP A 28 1.31 -7.47 -9.26
CA ASP A 28 0.08 -7.01 -8.59
C ASP A 28 -1.19 -7.30 -9.42
N ASN A 29 -1.27 -8.53 -9.96
CA ASN A 29 -2.35 -9.02 -10.83
C ASN A 29 -2.57 -8.21 -12.12
N ALA A 30 -1.55 -7.51 -12.61
CA ALA A 30 -1.58 -6.79 -13.88
C ALA A 30 -0.31 -7.04 -14.70
N LEU A 31 -0.38 -6.76 -16.00
CA LEU A 31 0.76 -6.78 -16.91
C LEU A 31 1.33 -5.36 -17.07
N TRP A 32 2.66 -5.26 -17.08
CA TRP A 32 3.38 -4.01 -17.08
C TRP A 32 4.52 -3.99 -18.09
N ALA A 33 4.78 -2.81 -18.66
CA ALA A 33 6.05 -2.53 -19.31
C ALA A 33 7.08 -2.28 -18.21
N CYS A 34 8.12 -3.12 -18.15
CA CYS A 34 9.11 -3.11 -17.08
C CYS A 34 10.48 -2.66 -17.59
N LEU A 35 10.76 -1.35 -17.49
CA LEU A 35 11.97 -0.74 -18.02
C LEU A 35 12.56 0.27 -17.04
N SER A 36 13.86 0.56 -17.16
CA SER A 36 14.47 1.68 -16.45
C SER A 36 13.96 3.02 -17.05
N GLN A 37 13.92 4.09 -16.24
CA GLN A 37 13.56 5.43 -16.77
C GLN A 37 14.51 5.89 -17.87
N LYS A 38 15.77 5.42 -17.85
CA LYS A 38 16.73 5.72 -18.90
C LYS A 38 16.31 5.07 -20.22
N ALA A 39 15.94 3.80 -20.21
CA ALA A 39 15.47 3.10 -21.41
C ALA A 39 14.24 3.76 -22.05
N TYR A 40 13.25 4.17 -21.24
CA TYR A 40 12.11 4.96 -21.73
C TYR A 40 12.53 6.27 -22.38
N CYS A 41 13.45 7.01 -21.74
CA CYS A 41 13.94 8.29 -22.25
C CYS A 41 14.71 8.14 -23.57
N ASP A 42 15.59 7.15 -23.66
CA ASP A 42 16.43 6.88 -24.83
C ASP A 42 15.54 6.42 -26.01
N ALA A 43 14.55 5.56 -25.77
CA ALA A 43 13.63 5.08 -26.80
C ALA A 43 12.73 6.18 -27.39
N LEU A 44 12.29 7.15 -26.57
CA LEU A 44 11.36 8.20 -26.97
C LEU A 44 12.04 9.54 -27.27
N GLY A 45 13.35 9.68 -27.03
CA GLY A 45 14.09 10.93 -27.18
C GLY A 45 13.61 12.04 -26.22
N ILE A 46 13.21 11.69 -24.98
CA ILE A 46 12.68 12.66 -24.01
C ILE A 46 13.48 12.70 -22.70
N SER A 47 13.42 13.84 -22.00
CA SER A 47 14.03 13.96 -20.68
C SER A 47 13.31 13.12 -19.61
N LYS A 48 14.01 12.75 -18.53
CA LYS A 48 13.41 12.08 -17.37
C LYS A 48 12.31 12.92 -16.71
N ALA A 49 12.46 14.25 -16.69
CA ALA A 49 11.44 15.15 -16.16
C ALA A 49 10.16 15.12 -17.01
N THR A 50 10.32 15.12 -18.34
CA THR A 50 9.22 14.97 -19.30
C THR A 50 8.49 13.63 -19.10
N LEU A 51 9.24 12.53 -19.01
CA LEU A 51 8.68 11.20 -18.75
C LEU A 51 7.86 11.21 -17.45
N ARG A 52 8.46 11.65 -16.33
CA ARG A 52 7.80 11.71 -15.01
C ARG A 52 6.51 12.53 -15.04
N ARG A 53 6.51 13.66 -15.75
CA ARG A 53 5.34 14.53 -15.90
C ARG A 53 4.20 13.85 -16.66
N TYR A 54 4.51 13.00 -17.64
CA TYR A 54 3.49 12.23 -18.36
C TYR A 54 2.97 11.07 -17.51
N ILE A 55 3.85 10.23 -16.97
CA ILE A 55 3.45 9.02 -16.23
C ILE A 55 2.84 9.32 -14.86
N SER A 56 2.88 10.57 -14.39
CA SER A 56 2.19 11.00 -13.17
C SER A 56 0.72 11.36 -13.40
N LYS A 57 0.22 11.30 -14.64
CA LYS A 57 -1.13 11.71 -15.01
C LYS A 57 -1.86 10.59 -15.79
N PRO A 58 -3.20 10.54 -15.73
CA PRO A 58 -3.98 9.63 -16.57
C PRO A 58 -3.64 9.75 -18.08
N PRO A 59 -3.66 8.64 -18.83
CA PRO A 59 -4.12 7.30 -18.45
C PRO A 59 -2.99 6.40 -17.90
N PHE A 60 -1.86 6.95 -17.47
CA PHE A 60 -0.74 6.14 -17.02
C PHE A 60 -0.91 5.73 -15.57
N VAL A 61 -0.65 4.45 -15.33
CA VAL A 61 -0.46 3.88 -14.00
C VAL A 61 1.01 3.49 -13.87
N ARG A 62 1.64 3.84 -12.75
CA ARG A 62 3.07 3.59 -12.53
C ARG A 62 3.35 2.97 -11.18
N ASP A 63 4.35 2.11 -11.14
CA ASP A 63 4.98 1.65 -9.91
C ASP A 63 6.51 1.57 -10.07
N THR A 64 7.22 1.35 -8.97
CA THR A 64 8.66 1.14 -8.97
C THR A 64 8.96 -0.14 -8.22
N VAL A 65 9.76 -1.01 -8.83
CA VAL A 65 10.27 -2.23 -8.20
C VAL A 65 11.78 -2.32 -8.40
N THR A 66 12.45 -3.14 -7.61
CA THR A 66 13.88 -3.41 -7.76
C THR A 66 14.04 -4.80 -8.35
N ILE A 67 14.65 -4.90 -9.54
CA ILE A 67 14.97 -6.16 -10.21
C ILE A 67 16.49 -6.19 -10.39
N ASN A 68 17.13 -7.29 -9.98
CA ASN A 68 18.60 -7.44 -10.05
C ASN A 68 19.37 -6.27 -9.41
N LYS A 69 18.88 -5.75 -8.27
CA LYS A 69 19.42 -4.59 -7.54
C LYS A 69 19.32 -3.24 -8.26
N GLU A 70 18.64 -3.18 -9.40
CA GLU A 70 18.38 -1.94 -10.12
C GLU A 70 16.92 -1.51 -10.01
N PRO A 71 16.64 -0.21 -9.77
CA PRO A 71 15.28 0.29 -9.74
C PRO A 71 14.72 0.39 -11.17
N VAL A 72 13.64 -0.35 -11.42
CA VAL A 72 12.89 -0.32 -12.68
C VAL A 72 11.54 0.35 -12.45
N THR A 73 11.04 1.04 -13.48
CA THR A 73 9.72 1.69 -13.46
C THR A 73 8.75 0.82 -14.24
N LEU A 74 7.71 0.37 -13.54
CA LEU A 74 6.58 -0.32 -14.15
C LEU A 74 5.62 0.74 -14.67
N VAL A 75 5.28 0.68 -15.95
CA VAL A 75 4.28 1.58 -16.55
C VAL A 75 3.26 0.73 -17.29
N ARG A 76 1.99 1.09 -17.12
CA ARG A 76 0.89 0.58 -17.95
C ARG A 76 -0.09 1.71 -18.23
N THR A 77 -0.98 1.50 -19.18
CA THR A 77 -2.11 2.40 -19.44
C THR A 77 -3.39 1.82 -18.83
N GLY A 78 -4.37 2.68 -18.56
CA GLY A 78 -5.69 2.31 -18.07
C GLY A 78 -5.98 2.88 -16.68
N GLU A 79 -6.97 2.29 -16.02
CA GLU A 79 -7.41 2.74 -14.70
C GLU A 79 -6.55 2.15 -13.58
N GLN A 80 -6.34 2.96 -12.55
CA GLN A 80 -5.74 2.49 -11.30
C GLN A 80 -6.81 1.71 -10.54
N VAL A 81 -6.72 0.39 -10.55
CA VAL A 81 -7.50 -0.46 -9.66
C VAL A 81 -6.89 -0.35 -8.25
N GLU A 82 -7.73 -0.21 -7.24
CA GLU A 82 -7.28 -0.27 -5.85
C GLU A 82 -6.81 -1.70 -5.56
N THR A 83 -5.58 -1.82 -5.07
CA THR A 83 -4.99 -3.09 -4.66
C THR A 83 -4.57 -2.99 -3.20
N PRO A 84 -4.49 -4.12 -2.46
CA PRO A 84 -4.02 -4.10 -1.07
C PRO A 84 -2.65 -3.42 -0.93
N ARG A 85 -1.80 -3.51 -1.95
CA ARG A 85 -0.50 -2.82 -1.98
C ARG A 85 -0.63 -1.30 -2.03
N ILE A 86 -1.59 -0.77 -2.78
CA ILE A 86 -1.86 0.68 -2.84
C ILE A 86 -2.41 1.17 -1.51
N THR A 87 -3.34 0.43 -0.93
CA THR A 87 -3.88 0.72 0.40
C THR A 87 -2.75 0.68 1.44
N ALA A 88 -1.87 -0.32 1.40
CA ALA A 88 -0.69 -0.42 2.26
C ALA A 88 0.28 0.78 2.10
N LYS A 89 0.46 1.34 0.89
CA LYS A 89 1.24 2.58 0.69
C LYS A 89 0.62 3.77 1.41
N ARG A 90 -0.72 3.87 1.46
CA ARG A 90 -1.43 4.91 2.23
C ARG A 90 -1.25 4.68 3.73
N MET A 91 -1.41 3.44 4.18
CA MET A 91 -1.17 3.03 5.57
C MET A 91 0.26 3.32 6.02
N ALA A 92 1.25 3.04 5.18
CA ALA A 92 2.66 3.35 5.43
C ALA A 92 2.90 4.86 5.61
N LYS A 93 2.19 5.70 4.84
CA LYS A 93 2.22 7.16 5.05
C LYS A 93 1.66 7.53 6.42
N THR A 94 0.56 6.91 6.86
CA THR A 94 0.00 7.13 8.20
C THR A 94 0.94 6.64 9.30
N TRP A 95 1.57 5.47 9.16
CA TRP A 95 2.60 4.97 10.07
C TRP A 95 3.74 5.98 10.26
N ARG A 96 4.34 6.45 9.15
CA ARG A 96 5.41 7.46 9.18
C ARG A 96 4.97 8.76 9.83
N SER A 97 3.76 9.21 9.53
CA SER A 97 3.21 10.46 10.06
C SER A 97 3.00 10.42 11.57
N ILE A 98 2.65 9.27 12.14
CA ILE A 98 2.35 9.15 13.58
C ILE A 98 3.62 8.82 14.37
N LEU A 99 4.47 7.92 13.86
CA LEU A 99 5.64 7.43 14.60
C LEU A 99 6.95 8.15 14.26
N GLY A 100 6.97 8.99 13.23
CA GLY A 100 8.16 9.75 12.83
C GLY A 100 9.30 8.87 12.25
N ARG A 101 9.02 7.61 11.89
CA ARG A 101 10.01 6.68 11.34
C ARG A 101 9.48 5.88 10.16
N ASN A 102 10.37 5.48 9.26
CA ASN A 102 10.04 4.63 8.12
C ASN A 102 9.77 3.18 8.57
N GLU A 103 8.88 2.51 7.86
CA GLU A 103 8.66 1.07 7.92
C GLU A 103 9.81 0.33 7.24
N THR A 104 10.17 -0.85 7.76
CA THR A 104 11.07 -1.79 7.07
C THR A 104 10.35 -2.51 5.93
N PRO A 105 11.06 -3.20 5.00
CA PRO A 105 10.39 -4.03 4.00
C PRO A 105 9.49 -5.12 4.60
N LYS A 106 9.89 -5.68 5.74
CA LYS A 106 9.08 -6.67 6.48
C LYS A 106 7.80 -6.03 7.05
N ASP A 107 7.93 -4.83 7.63
CA ASP A 107 6.79 -4.06 8.13
C ASP A 107 5.82 -3.70 7.01
N PHE A 108 6.34 -3.31 5.84
CA PHE A 108 5.51 -3.06 4.66
C PHE A 108 4.74 -4.30 4.22
N GLY A 109 5.37 -5.48 4.27
CA GLY A 109 4.67 -6.76 4.08
C GLY A 109 3.51 -6.97 5.05
N CYS A 110 3.68 -6.56 6.31
CA CYS A 110 2.60 -6.63 7.30
C CYS A 110 1.44 -5.67 6.97
N LEU A 111 1.75 -4.47 6.48
CA LEU A 111 0.73 -3.51 6.03
C LEU A 111 -0.07 -4.03 4.84
N VAL A 112 0.56 -4.79 3.93
CA VAL A 112 -0.15 -5.46 2.83
C VAL A 112 -1.10 -6.53 3.37
N GLY A 113 -0.66 -7.34 4.33
CA GLY A 113 -1.53 -8.33 4.99
C GLY A 113 -2.72 -7.65 5.66
N LEU A 114 -2.50 -6.58 6.42
CA LEU A 114 -3.57 -5.81 7.05
C LEU A 114 -4.57 -5.23 6.04
N ALA A 115 -4.07 -4.73 4.89
CA ALA A 115 -4.93 -4.22 3.83
C ALA A 115 -5.81 -5.31 3.19
N GLN A 116 -5.36 -6.57 3.20
CA GLN A 116 -6.14 -7.73 2.73
C GLN A 116 -7.17 -8.20 3.76
N THR A 117 -6.82 -8.14 5.06
CA THR A 117 -7.67 -8.64 6.14
C THR A 117 -8.80 -7.69 6.50
N TRP A 118 -8.52 -6.38 6.56
CA TRP A 118 -9.50 -5.41 7.03
C TRP A 118 -10.48 -4.96 5.94
N PRO A 119 -11.72 -4.55 6.31
CA PRO A 119 -12.73 -4.09 5.37
C PRO A 119 -12.25 -2.94 4.48
N GLU A 120 -12.59 -3.01 3.19
CA GLU A 120 -12.24 -1.97 2.22
C GLU A 120 -12.78 -0.60 2.61
N GLY A 121 -11.95 0.43 2.47
CA GLY A 121 -12.28 1.81 2.80
C GLY A 121 -11.93 2.21 4.24
N TYR A 122 -11.81 1.24 5.16
CA TYR A 122 -11.55 1.51 6.58
C TYR A 122 -10.12 1.22 7.03
N GLN A 123 -9.31 0.55 6.22
CA GLN A 123 -8.01 0.02 6.66
C GLN A 123 -7.06 1.10 7.22
N ASN A 124 -7.04 2.28 6.61
CA ASN A 124 -6.20 3.38 7.07
C ASN A 124 -6.73 4.04 8.36
N GLU A 125 -8.04 4.03 8.56
CA GLU A 125 -8.66 4.53 9.80
C GLU A 125 -8.43 3.55 10.95
N ILE A 126 -8.62 2.24 10.71
CA ILE A 126 -8.33 1.19 11.69
C ILE A 126 -6.88 1.32 12.17
N LEU A 127 -5.91 1.39 11.24
CA LEU A 127 -4.50 1.58 11.60
C LEU A 127 -4.29 2.85 12.43
N ARG A 128 -4.89 3.97 12.02
CA ARG A 128 -4.76 5.24 12.75
C ARG A 128 -5.29 5.11 14.18
N THR A 129 -6.43 4.46 14.38
CA THR A 129 -7.03 4.24 15.70
C THR A 129 -6.11 3.41 16.58
N VAL A 130 -5.61 2.28 16.07
CA VAL A 130 -4.67 1.42 16.80
C VAL A 130 -3.40 2.17 17.20
N LEU A 131 -2.83 2.95 16.27
CA LEU A 131 -1.59 3.69 16.54
C LEU A 131 -1.77 4.80 17.58
N LYS A 132 -2.95 5.42 17.66
CA LYS A 132 -3.26 6.46 18.65
C LYS A 132 -3.60 5.89 20.02
N ASN A 133 -4.27 4.73 20.04
CA ASN A 133 -4.75 4.07 21.25
C ASN A 133 -3.97 2.78 21.51
N TRP A 134 -2.64 2.86 21.38
CA TRP A 134 -1.76 1.68 21.50
C TRP A 134 -1.91 0.93 22.84
N PRO A 135 -2.00 1.62 24.01
CA PRO A 135 -2.22 0.92 25.28
C PRO A 135 -3.53 0.11 25.30
N ASP A 136 -4.62 0.67 24.77
CA ASP A 136 -5.94 0.00 24.74
C ASP A 136 -5.91 -1.21 23.79
N PHE A 137 -5.26 -1.07 22.64
CA PHE A 137 -5.02 -2.19 21.74
C PHE A 137 -4.23 -3.31 22.45
N MET A 138 -3.16 -2.97 23.18
CA MET A 138 -2.37 -3.96 23.90
C MET A 138 -3.13 -4.62 25.05
N ALA A 139 -4.04 -3.91 25.71
CA ALA A 139 -4.94 -4.51 26.69
C ALA A 139 -5.87 -5.56 26.02
N GLY A 140 -6.40 -5.26 24.84
CA GLY A 140 -7.15 -6.22 24.03
C GLY A 140 -6.30 -7.44 23.61
N VAL A 141 -5.05 -7.21 23.20
CA VAL A 141 -4.10 -8.29 22.86
C VAL A 141 -3.83 -9.18 24.08
N ASP A 142 -3.69 -8.60 25.27
CA ASP A 142 -3.49 -9.36 26.51
C ASP A 142 -4.70 -10.28 26.79
N CYS A 143 -5.93 -9.80 26.59
CA CYS A 143 -7.14 -10.62 26.70
C CYS A 143 -7.14 -11.76 25.67
N ALA A 144 -6.87 -11.46 24.39
CA ALA A 144 -6.84 -12.46 23.33
C ALA A 144 -5.78 -13.55 23.58
N VAL A 145 -4.62 -13.17 24.13
CA VAL A 145 -3.57 -14.15 24.52
C VAL A 145 -4.03 -15.04 25.67
N ILE A 146 -4.76 -14.49 26.65
CA ILE A 146 -5.33 -15.29 27.75
C ILE A 146 -6.34 -16.30 27.19
N ASP A 147 -7.21 -15.89 26.27
CA ASP A 147 -8.18 -16.78 25.64
C ASP A 147 -7.48 -17.91 24.86
N GLU A 148 -6.44 -17.58 24.07
CA GLU A 148 -5.61 -18.59 23.39
C GLU A 148 -4.97 -19.59 24.37
N GLN A 149 -4.52 -19.12 25.54
CA GLN A 149 -3.95 -19.99 26.59
C GLN A 149 -4.99 -20.89 27.25
N ILE A 150 -6.21 -20.38 27.48
CA ILE A 150 -7.34 -21.17 27.98
C ILE A 150 -7.69 -22.29 27.00
N ASP A 151 -7.60 -22.02 25.69
CA ASP A 151 -7.78 -23.00 24.62
C ASP A 151 -6.59 -23.96 24.44
N GLY A 152 -5.55 -23.85 25.28
CA GLY A 152 -4.41 -24.74 25.31
C GLY A 152 -3.28 -24.41 24.33
N LEU A 153 -3.29 -23.22 23.73
CA LEU A 153 -2.18 -22.75 22.89
C LEU A 153 -1.02 -22.22 23.76
N ASP A 154 0.22 -22.60 23.43
CA ASP A 154 1.43 -22.07 24.08
C ASP A 154 1.77 -20.67 23.55
N THR A 155 0.88 -19.71 23.79
CA THR A 155 1.10 -18.30 23.45
C THR A 155 1.71 -17.57 24.65
N LYS A 156 2.76 -16.78 24.40
CA LYS A 156 3.39 -15.94 25.43
C LYS A 156 2.81 -14.53 25.41
N LYS A 157 2.71 -13.93 26.60
CA LYS A 157 2.34 -12.53 26.77
C LYS A 157 3.28 -11.62 25.98
N MET A 158 2.70 -10.70 25.21
CA MET A 158 3.45 -9.75 24.39
C MET A 158 3.43 -8.38 25.05
N GLN A 159 4.60 -7.88 25.47
CA GLN A 159 4.71 -6.55 26.07
C GLN A 159 5.57 -5.65 25.18
N PHE A 160 4.90 -4.86 24.35
CA PHE A 160 5.55 -3.91 23.45
C PHE A 160 5.26 -2.49 23.88
N LYS A 161 6.31 -1.74 24.24
CA LYS A 161 6.19 -0.32 24.58
C LYS A 161 5.77 0.55 23.38
N TYR A 162 6.06 0.10 22.16
CA TYR A 162 5.82 0.85 20.93
C TYR A 162 5.04 0.00 19.93
N PRO A 163 4.26 0.63 19.01
CA PRO A 163 3.56 -0.07 17.97
C PRO A 163 4.46 -1.01 17.16
N HIS A 164 3.96 -2.23 16.96
CA HIS A 164 4.67 -3.32 16.30
C HIS A 164 3.75 -3.97 15.27
N LEU A 165 4.04 -3.75 13.97
CA LEU A 165 3.17 -4.18 12.87
C LEU A 165 2.90 -5.69 12.81
N PRO A 166 3.87 -6.58 13.08
CA PRO A 166 3.58 -8.01 13.17
C PRO A 166 2.55 -8.36 14.25
N THR A 167 2.54 -7.62 15.37
CA THR A 167 1.54 -7.82 16.43
C THR A 167 0.17 -7.34 15.97
N ILE A 168 0.10 -6.17 15.32
CA ILE A 168 -1.16 -5.65 14.76
C ILE A 168 -1.73 -6.61 13.71
N LEU A 169 -0.88 -7.19 12.85
CA LEU A 169 -1.30 -8.18 11.87
C LEU A 169 -1.80 -9.48 12.52
N ARG A 170 -1.11 -9.98 13.55
CA ARG A 170 -1.52 -11.20 14.26
C ARG A 170 -2.87 -11.01 14.95
N PHE A 171 -3.11 -9.85 15.55
CA PHE A 171 -4.35 -9.52 16.25
C PHE A 171 -5.16 -8.49 15.47
N SER A 172 -5.33 -8.75 14.17
CA SER A 172 -6.08 -7.87 13.26
C SER A 172 -7.52 -7.66 13.70
N ASP A 173 -8.13 -8.66 14.32
CA ASP A 173 -9.52 -8.63 14.75
C ASP A 173 -9.69 -7.74 15.98
N THR A 174 -8.81 -7.87 16.98
CA THR A 174 -8.74 -6.95 18.13
C THR A 174 -8.55 -5.50 17.70
N ALA A 175 -7.71 -5.27 16.68
CA ALA A 175 -7.53 -3.94 16.10
C ALA A 175 -8.81 -3.38 15.46
N PHE A 176 -9.57 -4.24 14.76
CA PHE A 176 -10.84 -3.87 14.17
C PHE A 176 -11.93 -3.61 15.22
N GLU A 177 -12.01 -4.43 16.27
CA GLU A 177 -12.92 -4.22 17.41
C GLU A 177 -12.68 -2.88 18.10
N LEU A 178 -11.42 -2.54 18.39
CA LEU A 178 -11.07 -1.24 18.96
C LEU A 178 -11.54 -0.07 18.07
N PHE A 179 -11.41 -0.22 16.75
CA PHE A 179 -11.93 0.75 15.79
C PHE A 179 -13.46 0.86 15.85
N MET A 180 -14.18 -0.26 15.93
CA MET A 180 -15.64 -0.27 16.02
C MET A 180 -16.13 0.38 17.32
N MET A 181 -15.49 0.08 18.46
CA MET A 181 -15.78 0.71 19.75
C MET A 181 -15.59 2.23 19.68
N ALA A 182 -14.50 2.70 19.06
CA ALA A 182 -14.27 4.13 18.87
C ALA A 182 -15.36 4.79 18.03
N LYS A 183 -15.79 4.15 16.92
CA LYS A 183 -16.89 4.68 16.08
C LYS A 183 -18.24 4.70 16.80
N GLN A 184 -18.51 3.72 17.65
CA GLN A 184 -19.74 3.68 18.46
C GLN A 184 -19.75 4.78 19.52
N ALA A 185 -18.62 5.01 20.20
CA ALA A 185 -18.47 6.11 21.15
C ALA A 185 -18.70 7.46 20.47
N ASP A 186 -18.05 7.70 19.33
CA ASP A 186 -18.25 8.92 18.54
C ASP A 186 -19.73 9.12 18.17
N ALA A 187 -20.42 8.07 17.72
CA ALA A 187 -21.83 8.15 17.34
C ALA A 187 -22.78 8.44 18.53
N ALA A 188 -22.46 7.91 19.71
CA ALA A 188 -23.25 8.15 20.93
C ALA A 188 -23.18 9.62 21.35
N ASP A 189 -22.01 10.26 21.25
CA ASP A 189 -21.82 11.67 21.60
C ASP A 189 -22.67 12.61 20.72
N PHE A 190 -22.86 12.27 19.44
CA PHE A 190 -23.74 13.05 18.53
C PHE A 190 -25.24 12.88 18.81
N SER A 191 -25.65 11.80 19.49
CA SER A 191 -27.06 11.55 19.81
C SER A 191 -27.56 12.29 21.05
N LEU A 192 -26.66 12.96 21.78
CA LEU A 192 -26.94 13.71 23.01
C LEU A 192 -27.03 15.24 22.80
N ILE A 193 -26.95 15.70 21.54
CA ILE A 193 -27.09 17.11 21.12
C ILE A 193 -28.42 17.27 20.37
#